data_AF-A0A6I8QWB2-F1
#
_entry.id   AF-A0A6I8QWB2-F1
#
_cell.length_a   1.000
_cell.length_b   1.000
_cell.length_c   1.000
_cell.angle_alpha   90.00
_cell.angle_beta   90.00
_cell.angle_gamma   90.00
#
_symmetry.space_group_name_H-M   'P 1'
#
loop_
_entity.id
_entity.type
_entity.pdbx_description
1 polymer ?
#
loop_
_entity_poly.entity_id
_entity_poly.type
_entity_poly.pdbx_seq_one_letter_code
_entity_poly.pdbx_strand_id
1 'polypeptide(L)'
;MDEQTRMMQTLAGVAMAGHSVQGGMTLPPPHGHDGGDGDGRKQDIGDILHQIMTITDQSLDEAQAKKHALNCHRMKPALFSVLCEIKEKTGLSIRGAQEEDPPDPQLMRLDNMLLAEGVSGPEKGGGSAAAAAAAAASGGGSSDNSIEHSDYRAKLSQIRQIYHTELEKYEQVRKKYG
;
A
#
# COMPACT_ATOMS: atom_id res chain seq x y z
N MET A 1 38.26 4.29 -31.81
CA MET A 1 38.59 5.63 -32.33
C MET A 1 37.79 6.62 -31.52
N ASP A 2 38.09 6.77 -30.22
CA ASP A 2 39.24 7.51 -29.66
C ASP A 2 39.15 8.97 -30.10
N GLU A 3 38.71 9.88 -29.23
CA GLU A 3 39.53 10.59 -28.24
C GLU A 3 40.53 11.55 -28.91
N GLN A 4 40.68 12.72 -28.27
CA GLN A 4 41.81 13.63 -28.36
C GLN A 4 41.81 14.72 -29.45
N THR A 5 41.96 15.94 -28.94
CA THR A 5 42.91 16.98 -29.40
C THR A 5 42.28 18.28 -29.88
N ARG A 6 42.03 19.19 -28.93
CA ARG A 6 42.71 20.50 -28.88
C ARG A 6 42.40 21.18 -27.55
N MET A 7 43.27 21.04 -26.54
CA MET A 7 44.50 21.82 -26.32
C MET A 7 44.29 23.35 -26.30
N MET A 8 44.39 23.87 -25.07
CA MET A 8 45.33 24.93 -24.69
C MET A 8 44.87 26.40 -24.85
N GLN A 9 44.46 27.01 -23.73
CA GLN A 9 44.70 28.42 -23.43
C GLN A 9 44.59 28.67 -21.91
N THR A 10 45.63 28.34 -21.13
CA THR A 10 46.53 29.29 -20.44
C THR A 10 46.09 30.77 -20.45
N LEU A 11 45.74 31.31 -19.28
CA LEU A 11 46.27 32.59 -18.79
C LEU A 11 46.12 32.74 -17.27
N ALA A 12 47.23 33.18 -16.67
CA ALA A 12 47.42 33.77 -15.34
C ALA A 12 46.23 34.63 -14.88
N GLY A 13 45.88 34.75 -13.61
CA GLY A 13 46.68 34.76 -12.40
C GLY A 13 46.18 35.96 -11.58
N VAL A 14 45.71 35.73 -10.35
CA VAL A 14 45.57 36.80 -9.36
C VAL A 14 45.94 36.21 -8.00
N ALA A 15 47.08 36.71 -7.51
CA ALA A 15 47.57 36.52 -6.17
C ALA A 15 46.71 37.32 -5.17
N MET A 16 46.42 36.75 -4.02
CA MET A 16 46.11 37.52 -2.82
C MET A 16 47.16 37.19 -1.77
N ALA A 17 47.92 38.23 -1.42
CA ALA A 17 48.83 38.33 -0.28
C ALA A 17 48.18 37.74 0.98
N GLY A 18 48.88 36.97 1.81
CA GLY A 18 50.11 37.36 2.47
C GLY A 18 49.75 37.91 3.85
N HIS A 19 49.79 37.05 4.87
CA HIS A 19 50.06 37.42 6.25
C HIS A 19 50.75 36.24 6.95
N SER A 20 52.06 36.43 7.10
CA SER A 20 52.97 35.62 7.91
C SER A 20 52.71 35.89 9.40
N VAL A 21 52.50 34.83 10.18
CA VAL A 21 52.85 34.84 11.60
C VAL A 21 53.82 33.71 11.90
N GLN A 22 54.92 34.15 12.47
CA GLN A 22 56.15 33.52 12.87
C GLN A 22 55.94 32.66 14.13
N GLY A 23 56.50 31.44 14.16
CA GLY A 23 56.71 30.74 15.42
C GLY A 23 56.88 29.23 15.35
N GLY A 24 58.13 28.76 15.51
CA GLY A 24 58.42 27.57 16.31
C GLY A 24 58.53 26.22 15.59
N MET A 25 59.76 25.77 15.41
CA MET A 25 60.14 24.36 15.19
C MET A 25 59.41 23.42 16.16
N THR A 26 58.67 22.44 15.64
CA THR A 26 58.69 21.03 16.09
C THR A 26 58.21 20.12 14.95
N LEU A 27 59.12 19.28 14.44
CA LEU A 27 58.78 18.10 13.64
C LEU A 27 58.35 16.99 14.61
N PRO A 28 57.15 16.39 14.48
CA PRO A 28 56.91 15.05 14.99
C PRO A 28 57.33 14.00 13.94
N PRO A 29 57.79 12.81 14.38
CA PRO A 29 58.41 11.81 13.52
C PRO A 29 57.40 11.12 12.59
N PRO A 30 57.83 10.58 11.43
CA PRO A 30 57.04 9.61 10.68
C PRO A 30 57.19 8.24 11.37
N HIS A 31 56.28 7.92 12.29
CA HIS A 31 56.17 6.55 12.79
C HIS A 31 55.40 5.71 11.77
N GLY A 32 56.13 4.82 11.11
CA GLY A 32 55.55 3.76 10.30
C GLY A 32 54.71 2.82 11.16
N HIS A 33 53.49 2.58 10.69
CA HIS A 33 52.76 1.32 10.69
C HIS A 33 52.99 0.39 11.90
N ASP A 34 52.06 0.39 12.85
CA ASP A 34 51.73 -0.83 13.60
C ASP A 34 50.22 -0.88 13.90
N GLY A 35 49.53 -1.75 13.15
CA GLY A 35 48.57 -2.68 13.75
C GLY A 35 47.26 -2.15 14.34
N GLY A 36 46.40 -1.55 13.53
CA GLY A 36 44.97 -1.38 13.85
C GLY A 36 44.02 -1.46 12.66
N ASP A 37 44.51 -1.83 11.48
CA ASP A 37 43.72 -1.85 10.24
C ASP A 37 42.90 -3.15 10.10
N GLY A 38 42.83 -4.01 11.12
CA GLY A 38 42.36 -5.39 10.98
C GLY A 38 40.88 -5.66 11.22
N ASP A 39 40.25 -5.03 12.22
CA ASP A 39 39.10 -5.70 12.88
C ASP A 39 37.97 -4.77 13.37
N GLY A 40 37.96 -3.49 12.96
CA GLY A 40 36.81 -2.59 13.13
C GLY A 40 35.96 -2.43 11.86
N ARG A 41 36.48 -2.90 10.72
CA ARG A 41 35.83 -2.78 9.40
C ARG A 41 34.61 -3.69 9.25
N LYS A 42 34.50 -4.66 10.16
CA LYS A 42 33.35 -5.53 10.38
C LYS A 42 32.79 -5.25 11.78
N GLN A 43 32.64 -4.00 12.23
CA GLN A 43 31.66 -3.78 13.30
C GLN A 43 30.35 -4.34 12.75
N ASP A 44 29.95 -5.48 13.30
CA ASP A 44 29.41 -6.55 12.48
C ASP A 44 28.17 -6.07 11.73
N ILE A 45 28.18 -6.21 10.41
CA ILE A 45 26.98 -5.98 9.59
C ILE A 45 25.79 -6.72 10.21
N GLY A 46 26.05 -7.90 10.79
CA GLY A 46 25.11 -8.66 11.61
C GLY A 46 24.58 -7.87 12.81
N ASP A 47 25.44 -7.22 13.61
CA ASP A 47 25.03 -6.39 14.73
C ASP A 47 24.22 -5.17 14.31
N ILE A 48 24.59 -4.52 13.20
CA ILE A 48 23.86 -3.37 12.65
C ILE A 48 22.48 -3.80 12.17
N LEU A 49 22.40 -4.93 11.45
CA LEU A 49 21.14 -5.50 11.01
C LEU A 49 20.29 -5.97 12.19
N HIS A 50 20.90 -6.56 13.22
CA HIS A 50 20.22 -6.97 14.44
C HIS A 50 19.69 -5.74 15.20
N GLN A 51 20.46 -4.67 15.27
CA GLN A 51 20.05 -3.40 15.87
C GLN A 51 18.86 -2.78 15.12
N ILE A 52 18.85 -2.85 13.78
CA ILE A 52 17.72 -2.40 12.94
C ILE A 52 16.50 -3.30 13.16
N MET A 53 16.68 -4.63 13.23
CA MET A 53 15.60 -5.60 13.38
C MET A 53 14.91 -5.49 14.75
N THR A 54 15.67 -5.23 15.82
CA THR A 54 15.17 -5.12 17.20
C THR A 54 14.78 -3.70 17.61
N ILE A 55 14.85 -2.72 16.70
CA ILE A 55 14.56 -1.31 17.05
C ILE A 55 13.08 -1.10 17.40
N THR A 56 12.20 -1.92 16.84
CA THR A 56 10.75 -1.86 17.07
C THR A 56 10.37 -2.35 18.47
N ASP A 57 11.24 -3.14 19.12
CA ASP A 57 10.99 -3.72 20.45
C ASP A 57 11.50 -2.85 21.61
N GLN A 58 12.03 -1.67 21.31
CA GLN A 58 12.66 -0.79 22.28
C GLN A 58 11.78 0.37 22.69
N SER A 59 12.11 0.97 23.84
CA SER A 59 11.48 2.22 24.25
C SER A 59 11.76 3.33 23.22
N LEU A 60 10.88 4.33 23.15
CA LEU A 60 10.99 5.43 22.20
C LEU A 60 12.34 6.15 22.30
N ASP A 61 12.83 6.36 23.53
CA ASP A 61 14.09 7.06 23.81
C ASP A 61 15.30 6.26 23.31
N GLU A 62 15.35 4.96 23.62
CA GLU A 62 16.41 4.06 23.14
C GLU A 62 16.40 3.92 21.62
N ALA A 63 15.21 3.81 21.03
CA ALA A 63 15.03 3.73 19.59
C ALA A 63 15.52 5.01 18.88
N GLN A 64 15.30 6.19 19.48
CA GLN A 64 15.81 7.45 18.95
C GLN A 64 17.33 7.53 18.99
N ALA A 65 17.95 7.14 20.10
CA ALA A 65 19.41 7.09 20.22
C ALA A 65 20.02 6.12 19.19
N LYS A 66 19.45 4.92 19.05
CA LYS A 66 19.89 3.93 18.06
C LYS A 66 19.67 4.38 16.62
N LYS A 67 18.54 5.03 16.31
CA LYS A 67 18.27 5.64 15.01
C LYS A 67 19.32 6.70 14.67
N HIS A 68 19.71 7.53 15.64
CA HIS A 68 20.73 8.56 15.42
C HIS A 68 22.11 7.94 15.15
N ALA A 69 22.51 6.95 15.95
CA ALA A 69 23.75 6.19 15.73
C ALA A 69 23.79 5.53 14.34
N LEU A 70 22.68 4.88 13.93
CA LEU A 70 22.53 4.30 12.60
C LEU A 70 22.54 5.36 11.49
N ASN A 71 21.97 6.55 11.74
CA ASN A 71 21.96 7.65 10.77
C ASN A 71 23.36 8.19 10.47
N CYS A 72 24.28 8.05 11.40
CA CYS A 72 25.69 8.44 11.29
C CYS A 72 26.58 7.27 10.81
N HIS A 73 26.04 6.06 10.64
CA HIS A 73 26.82 4.89 10.27
C HIS A 73 27.23 4.91 8.79
N ARG A 74 28.48 4.55 8.50
CA ARG A 74 29.04 4.59 7.12
C ARG A 74 28.32 3.68 6.13
N MET A 75 27.66 2.63 6.61
CA MET A 75 26.91 1.68 5.78
C MET A 75 25.47 2.09 5.47
N LYS A 76 24.97 3.17 6.07
CA LYS A 76 23.59 3.63 5.89
C LYS A 76 23.16 3.73 4.41
N PRO A 77 23.95 4.31 3.48
CA PRO A 77 23.52 4.42 2.08
C PRO A 77 23.27 3.05 1.43
N ALA A 78 24.16 2.07 1.69
CA ALA A 78 24.06 0.73 1.13
C ALA A 78 22.92 -0.07 1.77
N LEU A 79 22.82 -0.04 3.10
CA LEU A 79 21.73 -0.71 3.83
C LEU A 79 20.37 -0.14 3.45
N PHE A 80 20.25 1.18 3.32
CA PHE A 80 19.00 1.83 2.92
C PHE A 80 18.55 1.39 1.53
N SER A 81 19.46 1.34 0.56
CA SER A 81 19.15 0.89 -0.80
C SER A 81 18.60 -0.53 -0.81
N VAL A 82 19.32 -1.47 -0.17
CA VAL A 82 18.93 -2.89 -0.15
C VAL A 82 17.64 -3.11 0.65
N LEU A 83 17.51 -2.48 1.81
CA LEU A 83 16.32 -2.65 2.66
C LEU A 83 15.07 -2.03 2.02
N CYS A 84 15.19 -0.91 1.30
CA CYS A 84 14.09 -0.36 0.51
C CYS A 84 13.72 -1.28 -0.65
N GLU A 85 14.69 -1.79 -1.39
CA GLU A 85 14.46 -2.75 -2.48
C GLU A 85 13.76 -4.03 -1.98
N ILE A 86 14.21 -4.60 -0.85
CA ILE A 86 13.57 -5.76 -0.23
C ILE A 86 12.15 -5.40 0.19
N LYS A 87 11.95 -4.28 0.91
CA LYS A 87 10.64 -3.82 1.37
C LYS A 87 9.63 -3.67 0.22
N GLU A 88 10.08 -3.16 -0.94
CA GLU A 88 9.27 -3.04 -2.15
C GLU A 88 8.99 -4.40 -2.79
N LYS A 89 10.01 -5.26 -2.95
CA LYS A 89 9.86 -6.59 -3.57
C LYS A 89 9.05 -7.58 -2.73
N THR A 90 9.06 -7.45 -1.42
CA THR A 90 8.34 -8.35 -0.51
C THR A 90 6.93 -7.86 -0.16
N GLY A 91 6.49 -6.70 -0.67
CA GLY A 91 5.13 -6.20 -0.43
C GLY A 91 4.81 -5.87 1.03
N LEU A 92 5.83 -5.67 1.88
CA LEU A 92 5.66 -5.42 3.32
C LEU A 92 5.24 -3.97 3.63
N SER A 93 4.89 -3.17 2.61
CA SER A 93 4.41 -1.79 2.73
C SER A 93 2.97 -1.71 3.28
N ILE A 94 2.69 -2.40 4.38
CA ILE A 94 1.37 -2.38 5.06
C ILE A 94 1.23 -1.12 5.94
N ARG A 95 2.31 -0.35 6.13
CA ARG A 95 2.32 0.86 6.99
C ARG A 95 2.64 2.17 6.27
N GLY A 96 2.76 2.16 4.94
CA GLY A 96 3.12 3.35 4.15
C GLY A 96 2.32 3.56 2.87
N ALA A 97 1.55 2.58 2.39
CA ALA A 97 0.59 2.77 1.30
C ALA A 97 -0.74 3.34 1.84
N GLN A 98 -0.66 4.51 2.47
CA GLN A 98 -1.72 5.52 2.39
C GLN A 98 -1.14 6.66 1.54
N GLU A 99 -0.59 6.31 0.38
CA GLU A 99 -0.58 7.22 -0.75
C GLU A 99 -2.04 7.19 -1.22
N GLU A 100 -2.75 8.30 -1.00
CA GLU A 100 -4.14 8.49 -1.36
C GLU A 100 -4.28 8.40 -2.89
N ASP A 101 -4.41 7.18 -3.40
CA ASP A 101 -5.03 6.98 -4.70
C ASP A 101 -6.49 7.43 -4.56
N PRO A 102 -6.96 8.41 -5.36
CA PRO A 102 -8.35 8.86 -5.29
C PRO A 102 -9.27 7.64 -5.44
N PRO A 103 -10.35 7.53 -4.64
CA PRO A 103 -11.24 6.39 -4.70
C PRO A 103 -11.69 6.19 -6.15
N ASP A 104 -11.56 4.95 -6.64
CA ASP A 104 -11.87 4.60 -8.02
C ASP A 104 -13.22 5.23 -8.43
N PRO A 105 -13.26 6.07 -9.48
CA PRO A 105 -14.49 6.71 -9.94
C PRO A 105 -15.63 5.72 -10.19
N GLN A 106 -15.32 4.47 -10.58
CA GLN A 106 -16.34 3.43 -10.78
C GLN A 106 -16.91 2.96 -9.45
N LEU A 107 -16.07 2.79 -8.43
CA LEU A 107 -16.49 2.40 -7.09
C LEU A 107 -17.30 3.50 -6.40
N MET A 108 -16.90 4.76 -6.57
CA MET A 108 -17.68 5.91 -6.09
C MET A 108 -19.03 6.01 -6.79
N ARG A 109 -19.09 5.71 -8.10
CA ARG A 109 -20.35 5.69 -8.85
C ARG A 109 -21.25 4.51 -8.44
N LEU A 110 -20.66 3.37 -8.08
CA LEU A 110 -21.39 2.21 -7.56
C LEU A 110 -21.97 2.48 -6.17
N ASP A 111 -21.19 3.08 -5.26
CA ASP A 111 -21.63 3.49 -3.93
C ASP A 111 -22.84 4.44 -4.00
N ASN A 112 -22.74 5.48 -4.84
CA ASN A 112 -23.85 6.39 -5.09
C ASN A 112 -25.08 5.71 -5.71
N MET A 113 -24.88 4.70 -6.56
CA MET A 113 -25.96 3.90 -7.15
C MET A 113 -26.65 3.01 -6.11
N LEU A 114 -25.88 2.36 -5.24
CA LEU A 114 -26.40 1.51 -4.15
C LEU A 114 -27.14 2.32 -3.09
N LEU A 115 -26.66 3.52 -2.79
CA LEU A 115 -27.33 4.44 -1.87
C LEU A 115 -28.67 4.92 -2.44
N ALA A 116 -28.74 5.20 -3.75
CA ALA A 116 -29.96 5.61 -4.45
C ALA A 116 -31.00 4.49 -4.56
N GLU A 117 -30.55 3.24 -4.76
CA GLU A 117 -31.40 2.03 -4.74
C GLU A 117 -31.81 1.61 -3.32
N GLY A 118 -31.33 2.31 -2.28
CA GLY A 118 -31.63 2.03 -0.87
C GLY A 118 -30.88 0.84 -0.25
N VAL A 119 -30.07 0.13 -1.04
CA VAL A 119 -29.40 -1.14 -0.68
C VAL A 119 -28.30 -0.97 0.38
N SER A 120 -27.69 0.21 0.49
CA SER A 120 -26.65 0.53 1.49
C SER A 120 -27.06 1.61 2.50
N GLY A 121 -28.37 1.82 2.68
CA GLY A 121 -28.88 2.57 3.82
C GLY A 121 -28.87 1.71 5.10
N PRO A 122 -28.79 2.31 6.30
CA PRO A 122 -29.04 1.59 7.55
C PRO A 122 -30.51 1.18 7.60
N GLU A 123 -30.83 0.05 6.97
CA GLU A 123 -32.19 -0.43 6.78
C GLU A 123 -32.83 -0.81 8.11
N LYS A 124 -33.59 0.12 8.68
CA LYS A 124 -34.58 -0.20 9.72
C LYS A 124 -35.92 0.47 9.43
N GLY A 125 -36.65 -0.14 8.50
CA GLY A 125 -38.07 -0.47 8.70
C GLY A 125 -39.13 0.56 8.27
N GLY A 126 -39.99 0.12 7.35
CA GLY A 126 -41.44 0.33 7.42
C GLY A 126 -42.01 1.51 6.62
N GLY A 127 -42.87 1.21 5.64
CA GLY A 127 -43.64 2.27 4.96
C GLY A 127 -44.60 1.89 3.85
N SER A 128 -45.24 0.71 3.90
CA SER A 128 -46.22 0.19 2.94
C SER A 128 -47.56 0.97 2.83
N ALA A 129 -47.56 2.30 2.74
CA ALA A 129 -48.81 3.07 2.62
C ALA A 129 -48.80 4.23 1.60
N ALA A 130 -47.64 4.79 1.24
CA ALA A 130 -47.60 5.93 0.31
C ALA A 130 -47.72 5.54 -1.17
N ALA A 131 -47.30 4.32 -1.55
CA ALA A 131 -47.29 3.87 -2.95
C ALA A 131 -48.69 3.54 -3.52
N ALA A 132 -49.65 3.18 -2.67
CA ALA A 132 -51.00 2.83 -3.12
C ALA A 132 -51.78 4.04 -3.67
N ALA A 133 -51.48 5.26 -3.20
CA ALA A 133 -52.12 6.48 -3.70
C ALA A 133 -51.61 6.91 -5.09
N ALA A 134 -50.39 6.52 -5.47
CA ALA A 134 -49.82 6.84 -6.79
C ALA A 134 -50.30 5.88 -7.89
N ALA A 135 -50.69 4.65 -7.54
CA ALA A 135 -51.12 3.64 -8.49
C ALA A 135 -52.48 3.93 -9.17
N ALA A 136 -53.30 4.82 -8.59
CA ALA A 136 -54.59 5.20 -9.16
C ALA A 136 -54.47 6.18 -10.37
N ALA A 137 -53.29 6.75 -10.62
CA ALA A 137 -53.11 7.82 -11.61
C ALA A 137 -52.48 7.38 -12.95
N SER A 138 -52.16 6.10 -13.15
CA SER A 138 -51.50 5.64 -14.38
C SER A 138 -52.10 4.35 -14.95
N GLY A 139 -53.43 4.35 -15.11
CA GLY A 139 -54.08 3.51 -16.11
C GLY A 139 -53.80 4.06 -17.52
N GLY A 140 -52.76 3.55 -18.18
CA GLY A 140 -52.40 3.92 -19.56
C GLY A 140 -51.66 2.78 -20.23
N GLY A 141 -52.42 1.94 -20.94
CA GLY A 141 -51.98 0.66 -21.49
C GLY A 141 -50.74 0.73 -22.38
N SER A 142 -49.75 -0.08 -22.04
CA SER A 142 -48.74 -0.58 -22.96
C SER A 142 -49.05 -2.05 -23.22
N SER A 143 -49.91 -2.30 -24.21
CA SER A 143 -50.40 -3.60 -24.67
C SER A 143 -49.32 -4.53 -25.29
N ASP A 144 -48.05 -4.23 -25.04
CA ASP A 144 -46.89 -5.01 -25.50
C ASP A 144 -46.34 -5.96 -24.40
N ASN A 145 -46.63 -5.67 -23.12
CA ASN A 145 -46.14 -6.44 -21.96
C ASN A 145 -46.97 -7.70 -21.59
N SER A 146 -48.14 -7.92 -22.22
CA SER A 146 -49.08 -8.96 -21.78
C SER A 146 -48.65 -10.38 -22.13
N ILE A 147 -47.91 -10.55 -23.23
CA ILE A 147 -47.47 -11.88 -23.70
C ILE A 147 -46.20 -12.33 -22.98
N GLU A 148 -45.27 -11.41 -22.73
CA GLU A 148 -44.00 -11.67 -22.04
C GLU A 148 -44.19 -11.98 -20.54
N HIS A 149 -45.18 -11.34 -19.92
CA HIS A 149 -45.55 -11.67 -18.55
C HIS A 149 -46.24 -13.04 -18.41
N SER A 150 -46.85 -13.57 -19.49
CA SER A 150 -47.48 -14.89 -19.46
C SER A 150 -46.43 -15.99 -19.34
N ASP A 151 -45.42 -15.99 -20.22
CA ASP A 151 -44.35 -16.99 -20.22
C ASP A 151 -43.46 -16.89 -18.98
N TYR A 152 -43.16 -15.66 -18.53
CA TYR A 152 -42.42 -15.46 -17.28
C TYR A 152 -43.22 -15.95 -16.05
N ARG A 153 -44.53 -15.66 -15.97
CA ARG A 153 -45.39 -16.22 -14.91
C ARG A 153 -45.49 -17.73 -14.99
N ALA A 154 -45.58 -18.30 -16.18
CA ALA A 154 -45.60 -19.75 -16.39
C ALA A 154 -44.30 -20.39 -15.89
N LYS A 155 -43.13 -19.84 -16.25
CA LYS A 155 -41.81 -20.28 -15.77
C LYS A 155 -41.70 -20.19 -14.25
N LEU A 156 -42.12 -19.07 -13.64
CA LEU A 156 -42.15 -18.93 -12.18
C LEU A 156 -43.08 -19.95 -11.50
N SER A 157 -44.23 -20.24 -12.12
CA SER A 157 -45.17 -21.25 -11.64
C SER A 157 -44.54 -22.65 -11.69
N GLN A 158 -43.86 -22.97 -12.80
CA GLN A 158 -43.18 -24.24 -12.99
C GLN A 158 -42.04 -24.45 -11.98
N ILE A 159 -41.20 -23.42 -11.75
CA ILE A 159 -40.12 -23.47 -10.76
C ILE A 159 -40.67 -23.75 -9.36
N ARG A 160 -41.76 -23.06 -8.97
CA ARG A 160 -42.43 -23.29 -7.68
C ARG A 160 -42.95 -24.72 -7.58
N GLN A 161 -43.59 -25.24 -8.63
CA GLN A 161 -44.13 -26.60 -8.64
C GLN A 161 -43.02 -27.64 -8.47
N ILE A 162 -41.93 -27.52 -9.25
CA ILE A 162 -40.79 -28.43 -9.17
C ILE A 162 -40.18 -28.41 -7.76
N TYR A 163 -39.97 -27.21 -7.19
CA TYR A 163 -39.42 -27.08 -5.84
C TYR A 163 -40.27 -27.81 -4.80
N HIS A 164 -41.59 -27.62 -4.80
CA HIS A 164 -42.47 -28.25 -3.81
C HIS A 164 -42.53 -29.77 -4.00
N THR A 165 -42.59 -30.25 -5.24
CA THR A 165 -42.55 -31.68 -5.54
C THR A 165 -41.22 -32.30 -5.09
N GLU A 166 -40.10 -31.63 -5.32
CA GLU A 166 -38.78 -32.12 -4.91
C GLU A 166 -38.62 -32.11 -3.39
N LEU A 167 -39.11 -31.05 -2.73
CA LEU A 167 -39.14 -30.95 -1.28
C LEU A 167 -39.93 -32.11 -0.66
N GLU A 168 -41.11 -32.42 -1.20
CA GLU A 168 -41.96 -33.50 -0.71
C GLU A 168 -41.27 -34.88 -0.85
N LYS A 169 -40.53 -35.10 -1.94
CA LYS A 169 -39.70 -36.31 -2.10
C LYS A 169 -38.64 -36.41 -1.00
N TYR A 170 -37.91 -35.33 -0.73
CA TYR A 170 -36.92 -35.31 0.34
C TYR A 170 -37.55 -35.55 1.71
N GLU A 171 -38.72 -34.98 1.99
CA GLU A 171 -39.43 -35.21 3.24
C GLU A 171 -39.95 -36.65 3.37
N GLN A 172 -40.44 -37.26 2.30
CA GLN A 172 -40.85 -38.67 2.28
C GLN A 172 -39.67 -39.61 2.52
N VAL A 173 -38.52 -39.35 1.90
CA VAL A 173 -37.27 -40.08 2.16
C VAL A 173 -36.85 -39.89 3.62
N ARG A 174 -36.81 -38.65 4.12
CA ARG A 174 -36.48 -38.35 5.52
C ARG A 174 -37.40 -39.08 6.49
N LYS A 175 -38.70 -39.13 6.23
CA LYS A 175 -39.69 -39.82 7.07
C LYS A 175 -39.62 -41.35 6.97
N LYS A 176 -39.19 -41.89 5.83
CA LYS A 176 -39.06 -43.34 5.62
C LYS A 176 -37.78 -43.92 6.27
N TYR A 177 -36.73 -43.11 6.40
CA TYR A 177 -35.41 -43.55 6.88
C TYR A 177 -34.94 -42.87 8.16
N GLY A 178 -35.74 -42.00 8.77
CA GLY A 178 -35.53 -41.41 10.09
C GLY A 178 -36.59 -41.90 11.05
#